data_AF-F0VHM3-F1
#
_entry.id   AF-F0VHM3-F1
#
_cell.length_a   1.000
_cell.length_b   1.000
_cell.length_c   1.000
_cell.angle_alpha   90.00
_cell.angle_beta   90.00
_cell.angle_gamma   90.00
#
_symmetry.space_group_name_H-M   'P 1'
#
loop_
_entity.id
_entity.type
_entity.pdbx_description
1 polymer ?
#
loop_
_entity_poly.entity_id
_entity_poly.type
_entity_poly.pdbx_seq_one_letter_code
_entity_poly.pdbx_strand_id
1 'polypeptide(L)'
;MASYGGHVPDRSPTSGTEIPFHGSRWRKYHEAPNQQRETVLTEVDIQKIKELVSGNATAPERAADAEKRRQDHLRSMKKVEGWTNTLQSNLAKRVEQRAKRLADEEAARVAIDEEEAVLKHQRRLELVQRADEMLMADNERFRALKTGVMQSDWLRGLEEQKKWKAQLADMEAMRAAHYDKVLARTEKEKADRESRDEEEKRTKMRELQAGRQLQFNETQEKRVREKQEREEIGKRIREESRRAIEAMEAQEEQKRLRLREEKQTMMRQLDEEVRLNKLRLESERMEEKAALAQATVYEKREAIVKERETYLRQEEARAREERIQDLSWRLEKLKEEEARRLACDVERQQAKEAARADEEKRKREELYRLMSQDRVNQIKRKEEAVEKQKREDAELTRNYLEASKDADAKERRAAKERKQAMREVAQIQIQQMREARRQRAQEREDEKTAFNDALIKLVEQEARVDEYAARCIGNAVREGQSPAPIAASMNRYLVASGAKPTRNASQQRTSNIFNVHVGPDSDGEWEATQK
;
A
#
# COMPACT_ATOMS: atom_id res chain seq x y z
N MET A 1 0.36 25.64 16.98
CA MET A 1 -0.09 24.40 16.31
C MET A 1 0.25 23.24 17.21
N ALA A 2 -0.74 22.64 17.87
CA ALA A 2 -0.52 21.50 18.76
C ALA A 2 -0.63 20.19 17.96
N SER A 3 0.38 19.33 18.05
CA SER A 3 0.37 18.00 17.45
C SER A 3 -0.57 17.08 18.23
N TYR A 4 -1.72 16.77 17.63
CA TYR A 4 -2.61 15.71 18.13
C TYR A 4 -1.94 14.35 17.90
N GLY A 5 -1.14 13.91 18.87
CA GLY A 5 -0.61 12.55 18.95
C GLY A 5 -1.74 11.58 19.26
N GLY A 6 -2.38 11.03 18.23
CA GLY A 6 -3.40 9.99 18.36
C GLY A 6 -2.79 8.69 18.88
N HIS A 7 -2.88 8.46 20.19
CA HIS A 7 -2.53 7.18 20.80
C HIS A 7 -3.55 6.12 20.37
N VAL A 8 -3.13 5.18 19.54
CA VAL A 8 -3.90 3.97 19.22
C VAL A 8 -3.65 2.96 20.34
N PRO A 9 -4.65 2.57 21.15
CA PRO A 9 -4.47 1.49 22.09
C PRO A 9 -4.51 0.15 21.35
N ASP A 10 -3.43 -0.62 21.45
CA ASP A 10 -3.40 -2.02 21.02
C ASP A 10 -4.49 -2.81 21.76
N ARG A 11 -5.53 -3.20 21.02
CA ARG A 11 -6.55 -4.13 21.54
C ARG A 11 -5.98 -5.54 21.51
N SER A 12 -5.54 -6.02 22.67
CA SER A 12 -5.24 -7.43 22.88
C SER A 12 -6.50 -8.29 22.62
N PRO A 13 -6.41 -9.37 21.81
CA PRO A 13 -7.54 -10.25 21.55
C PRO A 13 -7.66 -11.35 22.62
N THR A 14 -7.56 -10.98 23.90
CA THR A 14 -7.69 -11.90 25.05
C THR A 14 -8.41 -11.24 26.23
N SER A 15 -9.55 -10.60 25.99
CA SER A 15 -10.51 -10.31 27.07
C SER A 15 -11.14 -11.64 27.52
N GLY A 16 -10.48 -12.31 28.46
CA GLY A 16 -11.00 -13.50 29.11
C GLY A 16 -12.25 -13.16 29.88
N THR A 17 -13.41 -13.32 29.25
CA THR A 17 -14.70 -13.25 29.92
C THR A 17 -14.83 -14.50 30.77
N GLU A 18 -14.45 -14.40 32.04
CA GLU A 18 -14.59 -15.49 33.01
C GLU A 18 -16.07 -15.79 33.22
N ILE A 19 -16.60 -16.72 32.42
CA ILE A 19 -17.90 -17.33 32.66
C ILE A 19 -17.77 -18.10 33.99
N PRO A 20 -18.56 -17.78 35.04
CA PRO A 20 -18.50 -18.51 36.29
C PRO A 20 -18.93 -19.96 36.05
N PHE A 21 -17.95 -20.86 36.03
CA PHE A 21 -18.16 -22.30 35.87
C PHE A 21 -18.86 -22.83 37.12
N HIS A 22 -20.20 -22.78 37.13
CA HIS A 22 -21.00 -23.33 38.22
C HIS A 22 -20.70 -24.82 38.38
N GLY A 23 -20.05 -25.14 39.51
CA GLY A 23 -19.40 -26.41 39.73
C GLY A 23 -20.32 -27.61 39.49
N SER A 24 -19.95 -28.45 38.53
CA SER A 24 -20.40 -29.82 38.44
C SER A 24 -20.00 -30.55 39.73
N ARG A 25 -20.97 -30.68 40.65
CA ARG A 25 -20.85 -31.50 41.87
C ARG A 25 -20.42 -32.92 41.47
N TRP A 26 -19.14 -33.22 41.66
CA TRP A 26 -18.62 -34.57 41.60
C TRP A 26 -19.31 -35.39 42.70
N ARG A 27 -20.31 -36.19 42.31
CA ARG A 27 -20.79 -37.27 43.16
C ARG A 27 -19.63 -38.26 43.26
N LYS A 28 -18.97 -38.29 44.43
CA LYS A 28 -18.11 -39.40 44.80
C LYS A 28 -18.96 -40.67 44.71
N TYR A 29 -18.61 -41.56 43.79
CA TYR A 29 -19.14 -42.92 43.83
C TYR A 29 -18.61 -43.55 45.10
N HIS A 30 -19.50 -43.97 45.99
CA HIS A 30 -19.14 -44.91 47.03
C HIS A 30 -18.90 -46.25 46.33
N GLU A 31 -17.62 -46.60 46.15
CA GLU A 31 -17.23 -47.97 45.89
C GLU A 31 -17.69 -48.80 47.10
N ALA A 32 -18.76 -49.58 46.92
CA ALA A 32 -19.15 -50.56 47.91
C ALA A 32 -18.02 -51.61 47.96
N PRO A 33 -17.52 -51.99 49.15
CA PRO A 33 -16.52 -53.05 49.23
C PRO A 33 -17.13 -54.33 48.67
N ASN A 34 -16.47 -54.89 47.65
CA ASN A 34 -16.78 -56.21 47.11
C ASN A 34 -16.49 -57.25 48.21
N GLN A 35 -17.47 -57.45 49.10
CA GLN A 35 -17.49 -58.57 50.02
C GLN A 35 -17.56 -59.84 49.19
N GLN A 36 -16.40 -60.44 48.95
CA GLN A 36 -16.29 -61.82 48.47
C GLN A 36 -16.95 -62.69 49.53
N ARG A 37 -18.24 -62.99 49.33
CA ARG A 37 -18.97 -63.96 50.13
C ARG A 37 -18.40 -65.32 49.76
N GLU A 38 -17.44 -65.78 50.57
CA GLU A 38 -17.02 -67.17 50.59
C GLU A 38 -18.24 -68.02 50.96
N THR A 39 -19.00 -68.42 49.95
CA THR A 39 -20.11 -69.36 50.11
C THR A 39 -19.49 -70.73 50.34
N VAL A 40 -19.27 -71.05 51.62
CA VAL A 40 -18.90 -72.39 52.07
C VAL A 40 -19.99 -73.34 51.56
N LEU A 41 -19.66 -74.09 50.51
CA LEU A 41 -20.58 -75.05 49.92
C LEU A 41 -20.91 -76.10 50.97
N THR A 42 -22.17 -76.13 51.41
CA THR A 42 -22.65 -77.14 52.35
C THR A 42 -22.54 -78.53 51.71
N GLU A 43 -22.48 -79.60 52.51
CA GLU A 43 -22.45 -80.96 51.94
C GLU A 43 -23.64 -81.23 51.00
N VAL A 44 -24.78 -80.60 51.25
CA VAL A 44 -25.96 -80.63 50.37
C VAL A 44 -25.71 -79.94 49.03
N ASP A 45 -24.98 -78.82 49.00
CA ASP A 45 -24.64 -78.14 47.75
C ASP A 45 -23.50 -78.84 47.00
N ILE A 46 -22.55 -79.45 47.72
CA ILE A 46 -21.56 -80.36 47.13
C ILE A 46 -22.25 -81.61 46.55
N GLN A 47 -23.28 -82.14 47.21
CA GLN A 47 -24.11 -83.23 46.68
C GLN A 47 -24.90 -82.78 45.44
N LYS A 48 -25.56 -81.61 45.45
CA LYS A 48 -26.23 -81.07 44.23
C LYS A 48 -25.25 -80.85 43.08
N ILE A 49 -24.04 -80.36 43.34
CA ILE A 49 -23.01 -80.20 42.31
C ILE A 49 -22.54 -81.57 41.82
N LYS A 50 -22.36 -82.56 42.72
CA LYS A 50 -22.09 -83.96 42.33
C LYS A 50 -23.25 -84.57 41.53
N GLU A 51 -24.51 -84.29 41.83
CA GLU A 51 -25.67 -84.74 41.02
C GLU A 51 -25.67 -84.07 39.63
N LEU A 52 -25.44 -82.76 39.58
CA LEU A 52 -25.34 -81.99 38.32
C LEU A 52 -24.16 -82.45 37.44
N VAL A 53 -23.04 -82.86 38.05
CA VAL A 53 -21.83 -83.30 37.33
C VAL A 53 -21.83 -84.81 37.02
N SER A 54 -22.45 -85.65 37.86
CA SER A 54 -22.49 -87.11 37.65
C SER A 54 -23.49 -87.56 36.58
N GLY A 55 -24.25 -86.64 35.97
CA GLY A 55 -25.07 -86.93 34.79
C GLY A 55 -26.23 -87.90 35.05
N ASN A 56 -26.59 -88.11 36.32
CA ASN A 56 -27.73 -88.95 36.71
C ASN A 56 -29.04 -88.27 36.32
N ALA A 57 -29.45 -88.53 35.08
CA ALA A 57 -30.77 -88.29 34.49
C ALA A 57 -31.50 -87.05 35.03
N THR A 58 -31.23 -85.88 34.44
CA THR A 58 -32.23 -84.80 34.46
C THR A 58 -33.49 -85.34 33.81
N ALA A 59 -34.44 -85.75 34.64
CA ALA A 59 -35.77 -86.18 34.22
C ALA A 59 -36.35 -85.14 33.25
N PRO A 60 -37.01 -85.56 32.16
CA PRO A 60 -37.43 -84.66 31.08
C PRO A 60 -38.30 -83.50 31.57
N GLU A 61 -39.00 -83.68 32.70
CA GLU A 61 -39.76 -82.65 33.39
C GLU A 61 -38.93 -81.42 33.80
N ARG A 62 -37.70 -81.61 34.33
CA ARG A 62 -36.84 -80.47 34.73
C ARG A 62 -36.33 -79.67 33.54
N ALA A 63 -36.09 -80.33 32.40
CA ALA A 63 -35.71 -79.66 31.16
C ALA A 63 -36.89 -78.87 30.58
N ALA A 64 -38.09 -79.47 30.53
CA ALA A 64 -39.31 -78.81 30.08
C ALA A 64 -39.70 -77.61 30.97
N ASP A 65 -39.50 -77.70 32.29
CA ASP A 65 -39.75 -76.61 33.24
C ASP A 65 -38.73 -75.46 33.07
N ALA A 66 -37.44 -75.77 32.83
CA ALA A 66 -36.45 -74.76 32.47
C ALA A 66 -36.77 -74.06 31.14
N GLU A 67 -37.29 -74.79 30.15
CA GLU A 67 -37.71 -74.22 28.87
C GLU A 67 -38.96 -73.33 29.02
N LYS A 68 -39.98 -73.77 29.78
CA LYS A 68 -41.15 -72.95 30.12
C LYS A 68 -40.73 -71.64 30.81
N ARG A 69 -39.83 -71.70 31.82
CA ARG A 69 -39.30 -70.49 32.46
C ARG A 69 -38.62 -69.54 31.47
N ARG A 70 -37.87 -70.05 30.49
CA ARG A 70 -37.28 -69.22 29.42
C ARG A 70 -38.36 -68.59 28.53
N GLN A 71 -39.36 -69.36 28.10
CA GLN A 71 -40.47 -68.86 27.29
C GLN A 71 -41.29 -67.79 28.02
N ASP A 72 -41.61 -67.99 29.30
CA ASP A 72 -42.35 -67.02 30.10
C ASP A 72 -41.51 -65.79 30.49
N HIS A 73 -40.20 -65.95 30.68
CA HIS A 73 -39.29 -64.80 30.82
C HIS A 73 -39.25 -63.96 29.53
N LEU A 74 -39.16 -64.59 28.35
CA LEU A 74 -39.22 -63.89 27.05
C LEU A 74 -40.59 -63.21 26.83
N ARG A 75 -41.69 -63.86 27.20
CA ARG A 75 -43.04 -63.26 27.18
C ARG A 75 -43.15 -62.08 28.14
N SER A 76 -42.49 -62.14 29.30
CA SER A 76 -42.44 -61.04 30.28
C SER A 76 -41.62 -59.86 29.74
N MET A 77 -40.43 -60.11 29.20
CA MET A 77 -39.60 -59.07 28.56
C MET A 77 -40.35 -58.36 27.44
N LYS A 78 -40.98 -59.10 26.51
CA LYS A 78 -41.81 -58.52 25.43
C LYS A 78 -42.99 -57.66 25.94
N LYS A 79 -43.56 -57.99 27.11
CA LYS A 79 -44.59 -57.16 27.74
C LYS A 79 -43.98 -55.88 28.34
N VAL A 80 -42.81 -55.99 28.98
CA VAL A 80 -42.09 -54.87 29.61
C VAL A 80 -41.49 -53.89 28.58
N GLU A 81 -41.09 -54.36 27.39
CA GLU A 81 -40.63 -53.52 26.27
C GLU A 81 -41.68 -52.47 25.87
N GLY A 82 -42.97 -52.83 25.91
CA GLY A 82 -44.08 -51.91 25.65
C GLY A 82 -44.42 -50.95 26.81
N TRP A 83 -43.77 -51.08 27.98
CA TRP A 83 -44.09 -50.26 29.15
C TRP A 83 -43.35 -48.93 29.14
N THR A 84 -44.10 -47.88 28.78
CA THR A 84 -43.65 -46.49 28.70
C THR A 84 -43.21 -45.88 30.05
N ASN A 85 -43.46 -46.56 31.17
CA ASN A 85 -43.15 -46.12 32.54
C ASN A 85 -41.94 -46.84 33.17
N THR A 86 -41.22 -47.68 32.42
CA THR A 86 -39.98 -48.29 32.91
C THR A 86 -38.88 -47.25 33.14
N LEU A 87 -37.93 -47.53 34.03
CA LEU A 87 -36.76 -46.66 34.25
C LEU A 87 -35.95 -46.48 32.96
N GLN A 88 -35.82 -47.54 32.14
CA GLN A 88 -35.17 -47.48 30.83
C GLN A 88 -35.94 -46.60 29.84
N SER A 89 -37.27 -46.74 29.72
CA SER A 89 -38.08 -45.86 28.86
C SER A 89 -38.01 -44.39 29.30
N ASN A 90 -38.02 -44.13 30.61
CA ASN A 90 -37.88 -42.77 31.14
C ASN A 90 -36.49 -42.16 30.93
N LEU A 91 -35.42 -42.98 30.95
CA LEU A 91 -34.08 -42.53 30.57
C LEU A 91 -33.99 -42.26 29.06
N ALA A 92 -34.52 -43.15 28.21
CA ALA A 92 -34.56 -42.95 26.77
C ALA A 92 -35.30 -41.66 26.40
N LYS A 93 -36.50 -41.43 26.95
CA LYS A 93 -37.27 -40.17 26.79
C LYS A 93 -36.47 -38.93 27.21
N ARG A 94 -35.69 -39.00 28.30
CA ARG A 94 -34.84 -37.87 28.73
C ARG A 94 -33.67 -37.62 27.78
N VAL A 95 -33.07 -38.67 27.23
CA VAL A 95 -32.02 -38.57 26.20
C VAL A 95 -32.59 -38.00 24.91
N GLU A 96 -33.74 -38.50 24.43
CA GLU A 96 -34.45 -37.96 23.28
C GLU A 96 -34.85 -36.49 23.47
N GLN A 97 -35.40 -36.12 24.63
CA GLN A 97 -35.75 -34.73 24.93
C GLN A 97 -34.51 -33.82 24.96
N ARG A 98 -33.37 -34.32 25.46
CA ARG A 98 -32.11 -33.57 25.44
C ARG A 98 -31.56 -33.43 24.02
N ALA A 99 -31.62 -34.50 23.21
CA ALA A 99 -31.22 -34.47 21.82
C ALA A 99 -32.09 -33.51 20.99
N LYS A 100 -33.42 -33.52 21.20
CA LYS A 100 -34.34 -32.56 20.59
C LYS A 100 -34.00 -31.12 20.96
N ARG A 101 -33.85 -30.82 22.25
CA ARG A 101 -33.44 -29.47 22.70
C ARG A 101 -32.12 -29.00 22.09
N LEU A 102 -31.12 -29.88 22.00
CA LEU A 102 -29.84 -29.54 21.36
C LEU A 102 -30.01 -29.29 19.86
N ALA A 103 -30.81 -30.10 19.16
CA ALA A 103 -31.14 -29.86 17.75
C ALA A 103 -31.94 -28.57 17.54
N ASP A 104 -32.88 -28.24 18.43
CA ASP A 104 -33.64 -26.99 18.41
C ASP A 104 -32.72 -25.77 18.68
N GLU A 105 -31.79 -25.90 19.63
CA GLU A 105 -30.76 -24.87 19.93
C GLU A 105 -29.76 -24.68 18.77
N GLU A 106 -29.34 -25.77 18.10
CA GLU A 106 -28.46 -25.71 16.93
C GLU A 106 -29.19 -25.10 15.73
N ALA A 107 -30.44 -25.50 15.46
CA ALA A 107 -31.27 -24.90 14.41
C ALA A 107 -31.50 -23.40 14.64
N ALA A 108 -31.72 -22.98 15.89
CA ALA A 108 -31.83 -21.55 16.23
C ALA A 108 -30.52 -20.77 15.99
N ARG A 109 -29.35 -21.39 16.23
CA ARG A 109 -28.05 -20.76 15.91
C ARG A 109 -27.84 -20.64 14.40
N VAL A 110 -28.16 -21.69 13.64
CA VAL A 110 -28.06 -21.67 12.17
C VAL A 110 -28.95 -20.57 11.58
N ALA A 111 -30.18 -20.41 12.08
CA ALA A 111 -31.07 -19.32 11.65
C ALA A 111 -30.48 -17.93 11.95
N ILE A 112 -29.85 -17.73 13.11
CA ILE A 112 -29.16 -16.47 13.45
C ILE A 112 -27.96 -16.24 12.53
N ASP A 113 -27.15 -17.27 12.25
CA ASP A 113 -26.01 -17.16 11.34
C ASP A 113 -26.45 -16.83 9.90
N GLU A 114 -27.58 -17.38 9.44
CA GLU A 114 -28.21 -17.05 8.15
C GLU A 114 -28.72 -15.59 8.11
N GLU A 115 -29.45 -15.14 9.13
CA GLU A 115 -29.90 -13.74 9.25
C GLU A 115 -28.71 -12.76 9.30
N GLU A 116 -27.67 -13.08 10.09
CA GLU A 116 -26.44 -12.29 10.13
C GLU A 116 -25.71 -12.28 8.80
N ALA A 117 -25.67 -13.39 8.06
CA ALA A 117 -25.06 -13.46 6.73
C ALA A 117 -25.82 -12.57 5.73
N VAL A 118 -27.16 -12.58 5.76
CA VAL A 118 -28.00 -11.69 4.95
C VAL A 118 -27.75 -10.22 5.31
N LEU A 119 -27.71 -9.85 6.59
CA LEU A 119 -27.44 -8.48 7.04
C LEU A 119 -26.02 -8.02 6.67
N LYS A 120 -25.00 -8.90 6.79
CA LYS A 120 -23.62 -8.62 6.36
C LYS A 120 -23.55 -8.42 4.84
N HIS A 121 -24.29 -9.21 4.06
CA HIS A 121 -24.38 -9.07 2.61
C HIS A 121 -25.07 -7.75 2.20
N GLN A 122 -26.21 -7.41 2.82
CA GLN A 122 -26.92 -6.15 2.59
C GLN A 122 -26.02 -4.94 2.88
N ARG A 123 -25.37 -4.89 4.05
CA ARG A 123 -24.41 -3.83 4.39
C ARG A 123 -23.25 -3.74 3.40
N ARG A 124 -22.76 -4.87 2.88
CA ARG A 124 -21.73 -4.88 1.82
C ARG A 124 -22.27 -4.29 0.52
N LEU A 125 -23.50 -4.61 0.13
CA LEU A 125 -24.14 -4.02 -1.06
C LEU A 125 -24.34 -2.51 -0.89
N GLU A 126 -24.83 -2.05 0.26
CA GLU A 126 -24.98 -0.62 0.57
C GLU A 126 -23.64 0.14 0.52
N LEU A 127 -22.57 -0.45 1.05
CA LEU A 127 -21.23 0.14 0.99
C LEU A 127 -20.68 0.20 -0.45
N VAL A 128 -20.93 -0.82 -1.27
CA VAL A 128 -20.56 -0.82 -2.69
C VAL A 128 -21.37 0.21 -3.47
N GLN A 129 -22.69 0.27 -3.27
CA GLN A 129 -23.56 1.28 -3.89
C GLN A 129 -23.13 2.70 -3.52
N ARG A 130 -22.83 2.95 -2.25
CA ARG A 130 -22.32 4.25 -1.80
C ARG A 130 -20.95 4.59 -2.39
N ALA A 131 -20.07 3.60 -2.57
CA ALA A 131 -18.80 3.81 -3.24
C ALA A 131 -18.98 4.14 -4.73
N ASP A 132 -19.88 3.44 -5.43
CA ASP A 132 -20.26 3.72 -6.81
C ASP A 132 -20.88 5.11 -6.95
N GLU A 133 -21.75 5.52 -6.03
CA GLU A 133 -22.32 6.88 -5.96
C GLU A 133 -21.23 7.96 -5.75
N MET A 134 -20.23 7.70 -4.90
CA MET A 134 -19.10 8.61 -4.70
C MET A 134 -18.22 8.72 -5.96
N LEU A 135 -17.91 7.60 -6.62
CA LEU A 135 -17.17 7.60 -7.88
C LEU A 135 -17.93 8.32 -9.00
N MET A 136 -19.27 8.17 -9.05
CA MET A 136 -20.12 8.94 -9.95
C MET A 136 -20.14 10.43 -9.59
N ALA A 137 -20.17 10.78 -8.30
CA ALA A 137 -20.12 12.17 -7.85
C ALA A 137 -18.79 12.86 -8.16
N ASP A 138 -17.68 12.11 -8.16
CA ASP A 138 -16.36 12.59 -8.54
C ASP A 138 -16.21 12.75 -10.07
N ASN A 139 -16.97 12.01 -10.88
CA ASN A 139 -16.97 12.17 -12.34
C ASN A 139 -17.37 13.60 -12.75
N GLU A 140 -16.47 14.26 -13.49
CA GLU A 140 -16.64 15.66 -13.89
C GLU A 140 -17.84 15.91 -14.79
N ARG A 141 -18.20 14.98 -15.69
CA ARG A 141 -19.43 15.07 -16.50
C ARG A 141 -20.67 15.08 -15.61
N PHE A 142 -20.69 14.23 -14.58
CA PHE A 142 -21.80 14.16 -13.63
C PHE A 142 -21.88 15.44 -12.76
N ARG A 143 -20.74 16.00 -12.35
CA ARG A 143 -20.69 17.32 -11.68
C ARG A 143 -21.22 18.45 -12.56
N ALA A 144 -20.90 18.45 -13.86
CA ALA A 144 -21.42 19.43 -14.81
C ALA A 144 -22.94 19.29 -15.05
N LEU A 145 -23.44 18.05 -15.13
CA LEU A 145 -24.87 17.74 -15.20
C LEU A 145 -25.60 18.22 -13.94
N LYS A 146 -25.11 17.85 -12.74
CA LYS A 146 -25.67 18.29 -11.45
C LYS A 146 -25.72 19.82 -11.34
N THR A 147 -24.67 20.51 -11.78
CA THR A 147 -24.63 21.98 -11.86
C THR A 147 -25.71 22.53 -12.78
N GLY A 148 -25.96 21.87 -13.92
CA GLY A 148 -27.04 22.23 -14.86
C GLY A 148 -28.44 22.06 -14.28
N VAL A 149 -28.69 20.97 -13.55
CA VAL A 149 -29.96 20.72 -12.85
C VAL A 149 -30.19 21.76 -11.75
N MET A 150 -29.17 22.05 -10.93
CA MET A 150 -29.25 23.13 -9.94
C MET A 150 -29.51 24.51 -10.59
N GLN A 151 -28.98 24.74 -11.79
CA GLN A 151 -29.23 25.97 -12.54
C GLN A 151 -30.66 26.05 -13.09
N SER A 152 -31.26 24.95 -13.57
CA SER A 152 -32.66 24.94 -13.98
C SER A 152 -33.61 25.12 -12.79
N ASP A 153 -33.32 24.50 -11.64
CA ASP A 153 -34.07 24.71 -10.40
C ASP A 153 -34.04 26.17 -9.93
N TRP A 154 -32.86 26.80 -9.97
CA TRP A 154 -32.70 28.22 -9.63
C TRP A 154 -33.47 29.14 -10.58
N LEU A 155 -33.45 28.87 -11.89
CA LEU A 155 -34.22 29.62 -12.88
C LEU A 155 -35.74 29.48 -12.65
N ARG A 156 -36.23 28.28 -12.34
CA ARG A 156 -37.63 28.05 -11.91
C ARG A 156 -37.98 28.90 -10.69
N GLY A 157 -37.14 28.88 -9.65
CA GLY A 157 -37.33 29.69 -8.44
C GLY A 157 -37.38 31.20 -8.72
N LEU A 158 -36.60 31.70 -9.69
CA LEU A 158 -36.66 33.09 -10.13
C LEU A 158 -37.95 33.42 -10.91
N GLU A 159 -38.46 32.50 -11.74
CA GLU A 159 -39.74 32.69 -12.43
C GLU A 159 -40.92 32.71 -11.45
N GLU A 160 -40.91 31.83 -10.45
CA GLU A 160 -41.86 31.85 -9.34
C GLU A 160 -41.75 33.18 -8.58
N GLN A 161 -40.55 33.60 -8.18
CA GLN A 161 -40.35 34.88 -7.50
C GLN A 161 -40.88 36.08 -8.32
N LYS A 162 -40.74 36.06 -9.65
CA LYS A 162 -41.34 37.08 -10.55
C LYS A 162 -42.86 37.04 -10.51
N LYS A 163 -43.49 35.86 -10.55
CA LYS A 163 -44.96 35.71 -10.42
C LYS A 163 -45.45 36.25 -9.08
N TRP A 164 -44.80 35.89 -7.98
CA TRP A 164 -45.12 36.42 -6.63
C TRP A 164 -44.96 37.95 -6.55
N LYS A 165 -43.92 38.52 -7.14
CA LYS A 165 -43.72 39.99 -7.20
C LYS A 165 -44.79 40.69 -8.02
N ALA A 166 -45.21 40.12 -9.15
CA ALA A 166 -46.31 40.67 -9.97
C ALA A 166 -47.63 40.65 -9.17
N GLN A 167 -47.99 39.53 -8.56
CA GLN A 167 -49.17 39.41 -7.70
C GLN A 167 -49.14 40.40 -6.53
N LEU A 168 -47.98 40.62 -5.90
CA LEU A 168 -47.84 41.61 -4.83
C LEU A 168 -48.07 43.03 -5.36
N ALA A 169 -47.49 43.37 -6.51
CA ALA A 169 -47.69 44.68 -7.15
C ALA A 169 -49.16 44.92 -7.55
N ASP A 170 -49.86 43.90 -8.06
CA ASP A 170 -51.30 43.98 -8.37
C ASP A 170 -52.14 44.22 -7.09
N MET A 171 -51.79 43.54 -5.99
CA MET A 171 -52.44 43.74 -4.68
C MET A 171 -52.13 45.12 -4.08
N GLU A 172 -50.93 45.65 -4.27
CA GLU A 172 -50.55 47.01 -3.88
C GLU A 172 -51.27 48.07 -4.72
N ALA A 173 -51.39 47.87 -6.04
CA ALA A 173 -52.17 48.73 -6.92
C ALA A 173 -53.66 48.75 -6.55
N MET A 174 -54.24 47.59 -6.23
CA MET A 174 -55.62 47.52 -5.71
C MET A 174 -55.80 48.23 -4.37
N ARG A 175 -54.81 48.15 -3.46
CA ARG A 175 -54.82 48.91 -2.19
C ARG A 175 -54.71 50.41 -2.43
N ALA A 176 -53.79 50.87 -3.28
CA ALA A 176 -53.63 52.28 -3.64
C ALA A 176 -54.93 52.84 -4.24
N ALA A 177 -55.50 52.17 -5.25
CA ALA A 177 -56.78 52.57 -5.85
C ALA A 177 -57.97 52.54 -4.86
N HIS A 178 -57.90 51.75 -3.78
CA HIS A 178 -58.87 51.83 -2.69
C HIS A 178 -58.63 53.05 -1.79
N TYR A 179 -57.38 53.34 -1.41
CA TYR A 179 -57.04 54.53 -0.64
C TYR A 179 -57.41 55.82 -1.40
N ASP A 180 -57.13 55.90 -2.70
CA ASP A 180 -57.51 57.05 -3.53
C ASP A 180 -59.03 57.27 -3.57
N LYS A 181 -59.80 56.18 -3.65
CA LYS A 181 -61.28 56.23 -3.55
C LYS A 181 -61.77 56.70 -2.19
N VAL A 182 -61.09 56.34 -1.10
CA VAL A 182 -61.43 56.82 0.25
C VAL A 182 -61.06 58.30 0.39
N LEU A 183 -59.86 58.70 -0.04
CA LEU A 183 -59.42 60.10 -0.03
C LEU A 183 -60.40 60.98 -0.83
N ALA A 184 -60.71 60.63 -2.07
CA ALA A 184 -61.65 61.37 -2.91
C ALA A 184 -63.08 61.43 -2.32
N ARG A 185 -63.50 60.44 -1.52
CA ARG A 185 -64.75 60.54 -0.74
C ARG A 185 -64.62 61.54 0.40
N THR A 186 -63.54 61.49 1.17
CA THR A 186 -63.32 62.44 2.28
C THR A 186 -63.13 63.89 1.80
N GLU A 187 -62.55 64.09 0.62
CA GLU A 187 -62.44 65.41 -0.01
C GLU A 187 -63.79 65.94 -0.47
N LYS A 188 -64.64 65.09 -1.08
CA LYS A 188 -66.03 65.45 -1.39
C LYS A 188 -66.83 65.78 -0.14
N GLU A 189 -66.74 64.97 0.91
CA GLU A 189 -67.41 65.27 2.18
C GLU A 189 -66.91 66.57 2.84
N LYS A 190 -65.62 66.91 2.69
CA LYS A 190 -65.09 68.21 3.13
C LYS A 190 -65.64 69.35 2.29
N ALA A 191 -65.62 69.24 0.96
CA ALA A 191 -66.16 70.25 0.06
C ALA A 191 -67.67 70.47 0.28
N ASP A 192 -68.44 69.39 0.51
CA ASP A 192 -69.87 69.48 0.83
C ASP A 192 -70.11 70.17 2.19
N ARG A 193 -69.25 69.93 3.19
CA ARG A 193 -69.31 70.63 4.48
C ARG A 193 -68.90 72.10 4.34
N GLU A 194 -67.82 72.39 3.62
CA GLU A 194 -67.35 73.76 3.36
C GLU A 194 -68.39 74.56 2.55
N SER A 195 -69.07 73.96 1.58
CA SER A 195 -70.18 74.59 0.85
C SER A 195 -71.37 74.89 1.77
N ARG A 196 -71.73 73.98 2.68
CA ARG A 196 -72.80 74.23 3.68
C ARG A 196 -72.39 75.32 4.66
N ASP A 197 -71.16 75.28 5.16
CA ASP A 197 -70.60 76.32 6.02
C ASP A 197 -70.52 77.67 5.31
N GLU A 198 -70.24 77.70 4.00
CA GLU A 198 -70.29 78.92 3.18
C GLU A 198 -71.72 79.41 2.97
N GLU A 199 -72.69 78.53 2.71
CA GLU A 199 -74.10 78.90 2.62
C GLU A 199 -74.61 79.46 3.95
N GLU A 200 -74.30 78.81 5.07
CA GLU A 200 -74.56 79.32 6.42
C GLU A 200 -73.85 80.65 6.69
N LYS A 201 -72.58 80.81 6.29
CA LYS A 201 -71.88 82.09 6.41
C LYS A 201 -72.53 83.15 5.53
N ARG A 202 -73.05 82.81 4.35
CA ARG A 202 -73.75 83.73 3.45
C ARG A 202 -75.12 84.13 3.99
N THR A 203 -75.89 83.22 4.61
CA THR A 203 -77.14 83.58 5.30
C THR A 203 -76.87 84.44 6.53
N LYS A 204 -75.96 84.00 7.42
CA LYS A 204 -75.51 84.78 8.59
C LYS A 204 -74.94 86.15 8.18
N MET A 205 -74.20 86.26 7.08
CA MET A 205 -73.70 87.53 6.57
C MET A 205 -74.80 88.40 5.95
N ARG A 206 -75.84 87.84 5.34
CA ARG A 206 -77.02 88.62 4.89
C ARG A 206 -77.82 89.16 6.07
N GLU A 207 -78.05 88.33 7.09
CA GLU A 207 -78.69 88.74 8.35
C GLU A 207 -77.87 89.82 9.06
N LEU A 208 -76.56 89.63 9.16
CA LEU A 208 -75.64 90.57 9.80
C LEU A 208 -75.42 91.82 8.95
N GLN A 209 -75.53 91.75 7.62
CA GLN A 209 -75.58 92.91 6.73
C GLN A 209 -76.87 93.70 6.93
N ALA A 210 -78.03 93.06 7.02
CA ALA A 210 -79.30 93.72 7.34
C ALA A 210 -79.24 94.39 8.73
N GLY A 211 -78.72 93.68 9.74
CA GLY A 211 -78.46 94.23 11.07
C GLY A 211 -77.46 95.39 11.07
N ARG A 212 -76.38 95.30 10.28
CA ARG A 212 -75.42 96.41 10.10
C ARG A 212 -76.00 97.58 9.33
N GLN A 213 -76.99 97.37 8.46
CA GLN A 213 -77.66 98.46 7.75
C GLN A 213 -78.56 99.25 8.70
N LEU A 214 -79.22 98.56 9.63
CA LEU A 214 -79.90 99.18 10.78
C LEU A 214 -78.91 99.94 11.69
N GLN A 215 -77.81 99.30 12.11
CA GLN A 215 -76.78 99.93 12.95
C GLN A 215 -76.00 101.05 12.25
N PHE A 216 -75.87 101.03 10.92
CA PHE A 216 -75.23 102.11 10.16
C PHE A 216 -76.07 103.38 10.21
N ASN A 217 -77.40 103.23 10.15
CA ASN A 217 -78.32 104.35 10.37
C ASN A 217 -78.14 104.89 11.81
N GLU A 218 -78.12 104.04 12.83
CA GLU A 218 -77.86 104.44 14.24
C GLU A 218 -76.45 105.04 14.48
N THR A 219 -75.43 104.64 13.71
CA THR A 219 -74.05 105.11 13.89
C THR A 219 -73.68 106.32 13.04
N GLN A 220 -74.42 106.61 11.97
CA GLN A 220 -74.46 107.96 11.39
C GLN A 220 -74.88 108.98 12.47
N GLU A 221 -75.92 108.67 13.24
CA GLU A 221 -76.41 109.52 14.35
C GLU A 221 -75.41 109.65 15.53
N LYS A 222 -74.49 108.68 15.71
CA LYS A 222 -73.45 108.70 16.75
C LYS A 222 -72.12 109.30 16.30
N ARG A 223 -71.68 109.11 15.05
CA ARG A 223 -70.41 109.68 14.55
C ARG A 223 -70.42 111.21 14.41
N VAL A 224 -71.61 111.80 14.31
CA VAL A 224 -71.82 113.24 14.49
C VAL A 224 -71.38 113.72 15.88
N ARG A 225 -71.33 112.83 16.88
CA ARG A 225 -70.96 113.10 18.28
C ARG A 225 -69.48 112.80 18.54
N GLU A 226 -69.01 111.59 18.24
CA GLU A 226 -67.68 111.08 18.64
C GLU A 226 -66.48 111.77 17.96
N LYS A 227 -66.68 112.46 16.82
CA LYS A 227 -65.62 113.22 16.14
C LYS A 227 -65.09 114.40 16.98
N GLN A 228 -65.74 114.68 18.12
CA GLN A 228 -65.40 115.75 19.07
C GLN A 228 -64.31 115.36 20.08
N GLU A 229 -63.89 114.08 20.19
CA GLU A 229 -63.10 113.60 21.36
C GLU A 229 -61.65 113.14 21.07
N ARG A 230 -61.27 112.81 19.82
CA ARG A 230 -60.12 111.90 19.58
C ARG A 230 -58.73 112.51 19.33
N GLU A 231 -58.55 113.82 19.46
CA GLU A 231 -57.32 114.50 19.02
C GLU A 231 -56.16 114.45 20.04
N GLU A 232 -56.30 113.80 21.21
CA GLU A 232 -55.49 114.14 22.40
C GLU A 232 -54.25 113.26 22.76
N ILE A 233 -54.13 111.97 22.39
CA ILE A 233 -53.36 111.00 23.24
C ILE A 233 -51.98 110.46 22.76
N GLY A 234 -51.71 110.20 21.47
CA GLY A 234 -50.67 109.19 21.08
C GLY A 234 -49.20 109.62 20.89
N LYS A 235 -48.31 109.56 21.92
CA LYS A 235 -46.89 110.03 21.77
C LYS A 235 -45.66 109.27 22.40
N ARG A 236 -45.71 108.09 23.08
CA ARG A 236 -44.66 107.72 24.09
C ARG A 236 -43.70 106.46 23.99
N ILE A 237 -43.67 105.58 22.96
CA ILE A 237 -43.36 104.13 23.20
C ILE A 237 -41.99 103.46 22.76
N ARG A 238 -40.95 104.11 22.22
CA ARG A 238 -40.09 103.43 21.18
C ARG A 238 -38.74 102.70 21.48
N GLU A 239 -38.15 102.61 22.68
CA GLU A 239 -36.66 102.71 22.77
C GLU A 239 -35.74 101.49 23.15
N GLU A 240 -36.21 100.36 23.70
CA GLU A 240 -35.35 99.47 24.55
C GLU A 240 -34.40 98.40 23.91
N SER A 241 -34.45 98.11 22.60
CA SER A 241 -34.13 96.74 22.09
C SER A 241 -32.67 96.32 21.73
N ARG A 242 -31.57 96.88 22.29
CA ARG A 242 -30.25 96.90 21.58
C ARG A 242 -28.98 96.20 22.17
N ARG A 243 -29.01 95.19 23.07
CA ARG A 243 -27.78 94.80 23.87
C ARG A 243 -27.19 93.36 23.85
N ALA A 244 -27.59 92.42 22.99
CA ALA A 244 -27.45 90.97 23.33
C ALA A 244 -26.42 90.05 22.59
N ILE A 245 -25.41 90.52 21.83
CA ILE A 245 -24.80 89.70 20.73
C ILE A 245 -23.35 89.14 20.93
N GLU A 246 -22.52 89.61 21.86
CA GLU A 246 -21.03 89.54 21.71
C GLU A 246 -20.27 88.29 22.27
N ALA A 247 -20.90 87.14 22.59
CA ALA A 247 -20.30 86.16 23.52
C ALA A 247 -19.69 84.82 23.00
N MET A 248 -19.66 84.50 21.69
CA MET A 248 -19.50 83.09 21.23
C MET A 248 -18.14 82.57 20.69
N GLU A 249 -17.10 83.38 20.45
CA GLU A 249 -16.05 83.01 19.47
C GLU A 249 -14.77 82.25 19.98
N ALA A 250 -14.71 81.78 21.23
CA ALA A 250 -13.41 81.51 21.89
C ALA A 250 -12.84 80.05 21.95
N GLN A 251 -13.40 79.02 21.29
CA GLN A 251 -13.09 77.60 21.63
C GLN A 251 -12.41 76.67 20.59
N GLU A 252 -12.12 77.07 19.35
CA GLU A 252 -11.82 76.07 18.29
C GLU A 252 -10.35 75.59 18.09
N GLU A 253 -9.32 76.30 18.57
CA GLU A 253 -7.96 76.10 18.01
C GLU A 253 -7.14 74.86 18.48
N GLN A 254 -7.42 74.24 19.63
CA GLN A 254 -6.46 73.30 20.26
C GLN A 254 -6.30 71.90 19.63
N LYS A 255 -7.12 71.49 18.64
CA LYS A 255 -7.22 70.07 18.24
C LYS A 255 -6.26 69.58 17.13
N ARG A 256 -5.44 70.45 16.52
CA ARG A 256 -4.72 70.11 15.26
C ARG A 256 -3.32 69.48 15.36
N LEU A 257 -2.71 69.37 16.55
CA LEU A 257 -1.26 69.06 16.66
C LEU A 257 -0.84 67.58 16.86
N ARG A 258 -1.74 66.65 17.25
CA ARG A 258 -1.34 65.31 17.71
C ARG A 258 -1.23 64.19 16.64
N LEU A 259 -1.52 64.46 15.37
CA LEU A 259 -1.75 63.40 14.37
C LEU A 259 -0.56 63.07 13.43
N ARG A 260 0.68 63.47 13.75
CA ARG A 260 1.82 63.38 12.81
C ARG A 260 2.97 62.44 13.20
N GLU A 261 3.07 61.97 14.44
CA GLU A 261 4.27 61.26 14.92
C GLU A 261 4.21 59.72 14.77
N GLU A 262 3.02 59.13 14.78
CA GLU A 262 2.84 57.66 14.85
C GLU A 262 3.12 56.90 13.53
N LYS A 263 3.41 57.59 12.41
CA LYS A 263 3.42 56.97 11.07
C LYS A 263 4.82 56.58 10.52
N GLN A 264 5.92 56.83 11.24
CA GLN A 264 7.29 56.63 10.71
C GLN A 264 8.07 55.44 11.31
N THR A 265 7.62 54.84 12.41
CA THR A 265 8.37 53.80 13.13
C THR A 265 8.17 52.36 12.60
N MET A 266 7.04 52.06 11.94
CA MET A 266 6.65 50.68 11.60
C MET A 266 7.23 50.12 10.28
N MET A 267 7.96 50.92 9.49
CA MET A 267 8.42 50.52 8.13
C MET A 267 9.90 50.10 8.01
N ARG A 268 10.66 50.01 9.12
CA ARG A 268 12.12 49.76 9.06
C ARG A 268 12.59 48.42 9.63
N GLN A 269 11.69 47.56 10.09
CA GLN A 269 12.05 46.33 10.84
C GLN A 269 11.68 45.02 10.12
N LEU A 270 11.17 45.07 8.88
CA LEU A 270 10.64 43.87 8.19
C LEU A 270 11.52 43.35 7.03
N ASP A 271 12.49 44.13 6.53
CA ASP A 271 13.24 43.81 5.30
C ASP A 271 14.65 43.21 5.52
N GLU A 272 15.20 43.23 6.73
CA GLU A 272 16.59 42.81 6.98
C GLU A 272 16.77 41.30 7.26
N GLU A 273 15.78 40.62 7.83
CA GLU A 273 15.94 39.23 8.31
C GLU A 273 15.91 38.16 7.18
N VAL A 274 15.34 38.47 6.01
CA VAL A 274 15.11 37.48 4.93
C VAL A 274 16.36 37.19 4.09
N ARG A 275 17.40 38.04 4.15
CA ARG A 275 18.60 37.90 3.30
C ARG A 275 19.70 36.98 3.86
N LEU A 276 19.68 36.66 5.15
CA LEU A 276 20.83 36.07 5.85
C LEU A 276 20.95 34.54 5.79
N ASN A 277 19.97 33.81 5.25
CA ASN A 277 19.84 32.36 5.47
C ASN A 277 19.99 31.46 4.22
N LYS A 278 20.51 31.95 3.09
CA LYS A 278 20.36 31.23 1.80
C LYS A 278 21.57 30.49 1.19
N LEU A 279 22.82 30.80 1.53
CA LEU A 279 23.99 30.20 0.84
C LEU A 279 25.17 29.84 1.75
N ARG A 280 24.86 29.31 2.95
CA ARG A 280 25.80 28.54 3.81
C ARG A 280 26.16 27.15 3.23
N LEU A 281 25.80 26.86 1.98
CA LEU A 281 25.86 25.53 1.36
C LEU A 281 26.99 25.33 0.31
N GLU A 282 27.84 26.34 0.08
CA GLU A 282 28.86 26.29 -0.99
C GLU A 282 30.31 26.18 -0.49
N SER A 283 30.59 26.36 0.81
CA SER A 283 31.96 26.27 1.35
C SER A 283 32.44 24.85 1.66
N GLU A 284 31.53 23.87 1.74
CA GLU A 284 31.84 22.45 2.01
C GLU A 284 32.55 21.74 0.84
N ARG A 285 32.89 22.45 -0.25
CA ARG A 285 33.31 21.87 -1.53
C ARG A 285 34.81 21.97 -1.85
N MET A 286 35.66 22.41 -0.92
CA MET A 286 37.12 22.50 -1.14
C MET A 286 37.98 21.90 -0.02
N GLU A 287 37.38 21.22 0.96
CA GLU A 287 38.10 20.41 1.96
C GLU A 287 38.87 19.24 1.31
N GLU A 288 38.54 18.87 0.06
CA GLU A 288 39.28 17.92 -0.77
C GLU A 288 40.75 18.33 -1.05
N LYS A 289 41.14 19.60 -0.88
CA LYS A 289 42.54 20.04 -1.06
C LYS A 289 43.49 19.65 0.07
N ALA A 290 42.99 19.11 1.19
CA ALA A 290 43.84 18.67 2.31
C ALA A 290 44.46 17.27 2.12
N ALA A 291 43.89 16.43 1.24
CA ALA A 291 44.25 15.01 1.13
C ALA A 291 45.58 14.73 0.38
N LEU A 292 46.12 15.68 -0.38
CA LEU A 292 47.31 15.48 -1.23
C LEU A 292 48.66 15.67 -0.52
N ALA A 293 48.67 16.08 0.76
CA ALA A 293 49.90 16.44 1.47
C ALA A 293 50.63 15.27 2.17
N GLN A 294 50.05 14.06 2.24
CA GLN A 294 50.63 12.92 2.98
C GLN A 294 51.41 11.91 2.12
N ALA A 295 51.33 11.99 0.78
CA ALA A 295 51.99 11.03 -0.12
C ALA A 295 53.51 11.23 -0.23
N THR A 296 54.01 12.47 -0.12
CA THR A 296 55.40 12.85 -0.41
C THR A 296 56.41 12.57 0.71
N VAL A 297 55.96 11.98 1.83
CA VAL A 297 56.79 11.69 3.02
C VAL A 297 57.35 10.26 3.00
N TYR A 298 56.69 9.32 2.31
CA TYR A 298 57.09 7.90 2.33
C TYR A 298 58.24 7.56 1.34
N GLU A 299 58.32 8.22 0.19
CA GLU A 299 59.32 7.90 -0.85
C GLU A 299 60.77 8.21 -0.43
N LYS A 300 60.99 9.16 0.49
CA LYS A 300 62.34 9.55 0.93
C LYS A 300 62.99 8.58 1.93
N ARG A 301 62.29 7.51 2.34
CA ARG A 301 62.78 6.56 3.36
C ARG A 301 63.41 5.29 2.78
N GLU A 302 63.08 4.90 1.54
CA GLU A 302 63.63 3.69 0.90
C GLU A 302 65.00 3.91 0.23
N ALA A 303 65.33 5.14 -0.18
CA ALA A 303 66.58 5.44 -0.89
C ALA A 303 67.84 5.18 -0.04
N ILE A 304 67.77 5.42 1.28
CA ILE A 304 68.93 5.38 2.20
C ILE A 304 69.39 3.94 2.52
N VAL A 305 68.54 2.93 2.32
CA VAL A 305 68.86 1.53 2.68
C VAL A 305 69.73 0.84 1.61
N LYS A 306 69.57 1.19 0.33
CA LYS A 306 70.22 0.50 -0.80
C LYS A 306 71.70 0.82 -0.97
N GLU A 307 72.17 1.96 -0.47
CA GLU A 307 73.58 2.38 -0.63
C GLU A 307 74.55 1.70 0.34
N ARG A 308 74.05 1.01 1.38
CA ARG A 308 74.89 0.40 2.43
C ARG A 308 75.26 -1.07 2.19
N GLU A 309 74.53 -1.78 1.32
CA GLU A 309 74.79 -3.21 1.02
C GLU A 309 75.89 -3.44 -0.04
N THR A 310 76.15 -2.46 -0.92
CA THR A 310 77.10 -2.62 -2.03
C THR A 310 78.56 -2.52 -1.60
N TYR A 311 78.83 -1.81 -0.50
CA TYR A 311 80.19 -1.59 0.03
C TYR A 311 80.79 -2.86 0.66
N LEU A 312 79.99 -3.63 1.43
CA LEU A 312 80.47 -4.80 2.17
C LEU A 312 80.83 -6.01 1.29
N ARG A 313 80.30 -6.11 0.06
CA ARG A 313 80.60 -7.23 -0.85
C ARG A 313 81.98 -7.14 -1.54
N GLN A 314 82.69 -6.01 -1.44
CA GLN A 314 83.95 -5.81 -2.16
C GLN A 314 85.21 -6.19 -1.36
N GLU A 315 85.14 -6.30 -0.03
CA GLU A 315 86.28 -6.71 0.80
C GLU A 315 86.46 -8.24 0.86
N GLU A 316 85.36 -9.02 0.91
CA GLU A 316 85.41 -10.49 1.03
C GLU A 316 86.07 -11.20 -0.17
N ALA A 317 86.08 -10.55 -1.34
CA ALA A 317 86.67 -11.11 -2.56
C ALA A 317 88.21 -11.18 -2.49
N ARG A 318 88.86 -10.17 -1.90
CA ARG A 318 90.34 -10.04 -1.91
C ARG A 318 91.03 -11.06 -0.99
N ALA A 319 90.39 -11.44 0.11
CA ALA A 319 90.93 -12.39 1.10
C ALA A 319 90.97 -13.87 0.66
N ARG A 320 90.53 -14.19 -0.57
CA ARG A 320 90.55 -15.56 -1.14
C ARG A 320 91.72 -15.83 -2.07
N GLU A 321 92.28 -14.82 -2.75
CA GLU A 321 93.31 -15.01 -3.77
C GLU A 321 94.69 -15.30 -3.18
N GLU A 322 95.05 -14.65 -2.06
CA GLU A 322 96.34 -14.84 -1.38
C GLU A 322 96.53 -16.29 -0.88
N ARG A 323 95.44 -16.96 -0.46
CA ARG A 323 95.48 -18.32 0.12
C ARG A 323 95.75 -19.43 -0.89
N ILE A 324 95.67 -19.13 -2.20
CA ILE A 324 95.89 -20.11 -3.28
C ILE A 324 97.37 -20.20 -3.67
N GLN A 325 98.13 -19.12 -3.50
CA GLN A 325 99.53 -19.03 -3.96
C GLN A 325 100.53 -19.76 -3.05
N ASP A 326 100.24 -19.91 -1.75
CA ASP A 326 101.12 -20.60 -0.79
C ASP A 326 101.12 -22.14 -0.91
N LEU A 327 100.06 -22.73 -1.49
CA LEU A 327 99.90 -24.19 -1.55
C LEU A 327 100.63 -24.83 -2.74
N SER A 328 100.82 -24.11 -3.84
CA SER A 328 101.52 -24.62 -5.03
C SER A 328 103.02 -24.84 -4.79
N TRP A 329 103.69 -23.93 -4.07
CA TRP A 329 105.14 -23.97 -3.86
C TRP A 329 105.63 -25.15 -3.00
N ARG A 330 104.77 -25.72 -2.14
CA ARG A 330 105.15 -26.83 -1.24
C ARG A 330 105.10 -28.22 -1.90
N LEU A 331 104.43 -28.38 -3.03
CA LEU A 331 104.25 -29.68 -3.71
C LEU A 331 105.39 -30.07 -4.65
N GLU A 332 106.25 -29.14 -5.05
CA GLU A 332 107.38 -29.43 -5.96
C GLU A 332 108.60 -30.01 -5.23
N LYS A 333 108.96 -29.47 -4.06
CA LYS A 333 110.15 -29.92 -3.30
C LYS A 333 110.09 -31.39 -2.83
N LEU A 334 108.89 -31.93 -2.58
CA LEU A 334 108.76 -33.31 -2.10
C LEU A 334 109.02 -34.37 -3.19
N LYS A 335 108.96 -34.02 -4.48
CA LYS A 335 109.08 -34.98 -5.59
C LYS A 335 110.52 -35.36 -5.92
N GLU A 336 111.49 -34.49 -5.63
CA GLU A 336 112.89 -34.68 -6.04
C GLU A 336 113.69 -35.56 -5.06
N GLU A 337 113.24 -35.68 -3.81
CA GLU A 337 113.93 -36.43 -2.76
C GLU A 337 113.58 -37.94 -2.75
N GLU A 338 112.36 -38.31 -3.17
CA GLU A 338 111.94 -39.73 -3.25
C GLU A 338 112.65 -40.49 -4.37
N ALA A 339 112.89 -39.84 -5.52
CA ALA A 339 113.50 -40.45 -6.71
C ALA A 339 114.92 -41.00 -6.47
N ARG A 340 115.65 -40.48 -5.47
CA ARG A 340 117.05 -40.87 -5.18
C ARG A 340 117.21 -42.01 -4.17
N ARG A 341 116.15 -42.39 -3.44
CA ARG A 341 116.20 -43.55 -2.52
C ARG A 341 115.82 -44.86 -3.22
N LEU A 342 114.90 -44.81 -4.19
CA LEU A 342 114.38 -45.98 -4.91
C LEU A 342 115.43 -46.78 -5.69
N ALA A 343 116.55 -46.19 -6.10
CA ALA A 343 117.53 -46.86 -6.96
C ALA A 343 118.38 -47.94 -6.24
N CYS A 344 118.68 -47.78 -4.95
CA CYS A 344 119.65 -48.63 -4.24
C CYS A 344 119.04 -49.88 -3.57
N ASP A 345 117.73 -49.90 -3.29
CA ASP A 345 117.07 -51.07 -2.69
C ASP A 345 116.71 -52.16 -3.72
N VAL A 346 116.53 -51.76 -4.99
CA VAL A 346 116.11 -52.64 -6.10
C VAL A 346 117.08 -53.80 -6.34
N GLU A 347 118.39 -53.55 -6.36
CA GLU A 347 119.39 -54.59 -6.67
C GLU A 347 119.52 -55.65 -5.57
N ARG A 348 119.24 -55.29 -4.30
CA ARG A 348 119.23 -56.24 -3.17
C ARG A 348 117.92 -57.02 -3.05
N GLN A 349 116.84 -56.53 -3.64
CA GLN A 349 115.56 -57.24 -3.71
C GLN A 349 115.56 -58.33 -4.78
N GLN A 350 116.04 -58.04 -5.99
CA GLN A 350 115.99 -58.96 -7.15
C GLN A 350 116.56 -60.36 -6.86
N ALA A 351 117.67 -60.45 -6.11
CA ALA A 351 118.29 -61.72 -5.75
C ALA A 351 117.48 -62.59 -4.77
N LYS A 352 116.62 -61.99 -3.92
CA LYS A 352 115.68 -62.71 -3.04
C LYS A 352 114.32 -62.93 -3.70
N GLU A 353 113.95 -62.07 -4.64
CA GLU A 353 112.71 -62.17 -5.40
C GLU A 353 112.73 -63.32 -6.40
N ALA A 354 113.88 -63.63 -7.04
CA ALA A 354 113.99 -64.80 -7.93
C ALA A 354 113.60 -66.12 -7.23
N ALA A 355 114.08 -66.35 -6.01
CA ALA A 355 113.76 -67.55 -5.24
C ALA A 355 112.30 -67.59 -4.74
N ARG A 356 111.72 -66.43 -4.42
CA ARG A 356 110.27 -66.33 -4.08
C ARG A 356 109.38 -66.45 -5.32
N ALA A 357 109.84 -66.00 -6.48
CA ALA A 357 109.05 -65.96 -7.71
C ALA A 357 108.61 -67.35 -8.18
N ASP A 358 109.40 -68.41 -7.96
CA ASP A 358 109.03 -69.76 -8.38
C ASP A 358 108.04 -70.44 -7.43
N GLU A 359 108.11 -70.17 -6.11
CA GLU A 359 107.05 -70.56 -5.18
C GLU A 359 105.77 -69.74 -5.37
N GLU A 360 105.92 -68.44 -5.64
CA GLU A 360 104.81 -67.57 -5.96
C GLU A 360 104.17 -67.94 -7.29
N LYS A 361 104.89 -68.37 -8.34
CA LYS A 361 104.28 -68.85 -9.60
C LYS A 361 103.26 -69.96 -9.35
N ARG A 362 103.61 -70.98 -8.54
CA ARG A 362 102.69 -72.08 -8.20
C ARG A 362 101.46 -71.60 -7.43
N LYS A 363 101.66 -70.78 -6.39
CA LYS A 363 100.56 -70.16 -5.64
C LYS A 363 99.71 -69.22 -6.51
N ARG A 364 100.33 -68.50 -7.44
CA ARG A 364 99.66 -67.62 -8.43
C ARG A 364 98.84 -68.45 -9.41
N GLU A 365 99.31 -69.59 -9.90
CA GLU A 365 98.55 -70.46 -10.82
C GLU A 365 97.28 -71.03 -10.15
N GLU A 366 97.38 -71.49 -8.90
CA GLU A 366 96.23 -71.94 -8.11
C GLU A 366 95.26 -70.78 -7.80
N LEU A 367 95.80 -69.62 -7.41
CA LEU A 367 95.03 -68.40 -7.19
C LEU A 367 94.36 -67.91 -8.48
N TYR A 368 95.03 -67.97 -9.64
CA TYR A 368 94.47 -67.60 -10.95
C TYR A 368 93.34 -68.55 -11.34
N ARG A 369 93.43 -69.84 -11.00
CA ARG A 369 92.35 -70.80 -11.24
C ARG A 369 91.12 -70.49 -10.38
N LEU A 370 91.31 -70.19 -9.10
CA LEU A 370 90.24 -69.75 -8.19
C LEU A 370 89.65 -68.40 -8.58
N MET A 371 90.49 -67.40 -8.91
CA MET A 371 90.06 -66.09 -9.42
C MET A 371 89.34 -66.20 -10.76
N SER A 372 89.72 -67.12 -11.64
CA SER A 372 89.02 -67.38 -12.90
C SER A 372 87.62 -67.92 -12.64
N GLN A 373 87.49 -68.90 -11.72
CA GLN A 373 86.20 -69.45 -11.32
C GLN A 373 85.31 -68.40 -10.62
N ASP A 374 85.84 -67.63 -9.68
CA ASP A 374 85.08 -66.55 -9.04
C ASP A 374 84.71 -65.45 -10.04
N ARG A 375 85.59 -65.10 -10.99
CA ARG A 375 85.29 -64.10 -12.03
C ARG A 375 84.20 -64.58 -12.99
N VAL A 376 84.18 -65.86 -13.37
CA VAL A 376 83.06 -66.46 -14.12
C VAL A 376 81.77 -66.42 -13.29
N ASN A 377 81.84 -66.71 -11.99
CA ASN A 377 80.67 -66.65 -11.10
C ASN A 377 80.18 -65.22 -10.87
N GLN A 378 81.08 -64.23 -10.79
CA GLN A 378 80.72 -62.81 -10.73
C GLN A 378 80.10 -62.32 -12.03
N ILE A 379 80.62 -62.76 -13.19
CA ILE A 379 80.01 -62.47 -14.49
C ILE A 379 78.59 -63.04 -14.53
N LYS A 380 78.39 -64.31 -14.19
CA LYS A 380 77.05 -64.93 -14.12
C LYS A 380 76.11 -64.22 -13.14
N ARG A 381 76.57 -63.87 -11.93
CA ARG A 381 75.77 -63.11 -10.96
C ARG A 381 75.40 -61.72 -11.47
N LYS A 382 76.29 -61.05 -12.22
CA LYS A 382 76.01 -59.75 -12.86
C LYS A 382 75.04 -59.90 -14.02
N GLU A 383 75.18 -60.94 -14.84
CA GLU A 383 74.24 -61.27 -15.92
C GLU A 383 72.85 -61.59 -15.36
N GLU A 384 72.74 -62.42 -14.33
CA GLU A 384 71.49 -62.70 -13.62
C GLU A 384 70.86 -61.46 -12.97
N ALA A 385 71.68 -60.57 -12.38
CA ALA A 385 71.21 -59.32 -11.80
C ALA A 385 70.70 -58.35 -12.89
N VAL A 386 71.43 -58.23 -14.01
CA VAL A 386 71.01 -57.42 -15.17
C VAL A 386 69.76 -57.99 -15.83
N GLU A 387 69.61 -59.31 -15.94
CA GLU A 387 68.39 -59.93 -16.47
C GLU A 387 67.20 -59.80 -15.51
N LYS A 388 67.42 -59.79 -14.18
CA LYS A 388 66.37 -59.46 -13.20
C LYS A 388 65.95 -57.99 -13.32
N GLN A 389 66.91 -57.06 -13.34
CA GLN A 389 66.65 -55.63 -13.54
C GLN A 389 65.89 -55.37 -14.84
N LYS A 390 66.31 -55.96 -15.96
CA LYS A 390 65.56 -55.85 -17.24
C LYS A 390 64.12 -56.35 -17.15
N ARG A 391 63.84 -57.41 -16.36
CA ARG A 391 62.48 -57.91 -16.16
C ARG A 391 61.67 -56.99 -15.26
N GLU A 392 62.25 -56.53 -14.16
CA GLU A 392 61.65 -55.57 -13.23
C GLU A 392 61.35 -54.24 -13.96
N ASP A 393 62.26 -53.74 -14.79
CA ASP A 393 62.07 -52.56 -15.66
C ASP A 393 61.00 -52.81 -16.74
N ALA A 394 60.96 -54.01 -17.34
CA ALA A 394 59.94 -54.37 -18.32
C ALA A 394 58.53 -54.50 -17.70
N GLU A 395 58.43 -54.98 -16.47
CA GLU A 395 57.18 -55.02 -15.70
C GLU A 395 56.77 -53.61 -15.24
N LEU A 396 57.72 -52.82 -14.74
CA LEU A 396 57.50 -51.44 -14.32
C LEU A 396 57.04 -50.56 -15.49
N THR A 397 57.67 -50.67 -16.66
CA THR A 397 57.26 -49.94 -17.87
C THR A 397 55.88 -50.39 -18.39
N ARG A 398 55.55 -51.69 -18.32
CA ARG A 398 54.18 -52.17 -18.60
C ARG A 398 53.16 -51.56 -17.64
N ASN A 399 53.45 -51.60 -16.34
CA ASN A 399 52.60 -51.03 -15.30
C ASN A 399 52.39 -49.51 -15.49
N TYR A 400 53.43 -48.76 -15.86
CA TYR A 400 53.30 -47.33 -16.20
C TYR A 400 52.47 -47.10 -17.46
N LEU A 401 52.63 -47.91 -18.51
CA LEU A 401 51.82 -47.82 -19.73
C LEU A 401 50.34 -48.15 -19.47
N GLU A 402 50.05 -49.11 -18.60
CA GLU A 402 48.69 -49.45 -18.18
C GLU A 402 48.08 -48.36 -17.29
N ALA A 403 48.82 -47.88 -16.29
CA ALA A 403 48.39 -46.76 -15.46
C ALA A 403 48.14 -45.46 -16.27
N SER A 404 48.96 -45.19 -17.29
CA SER A 404 48.76 -44.06 -18.22
C SER A 404 47.51 -44.25 -19.07
N LYS A 405 47.26 -45.45 -19.62
CA LYS A 405 46.02 -45.74 -20.37
C LYS A 405 44.78 -45.60 -19.49
N ASP A 406 44.86 -46.01 -18.22
CA ASP A 406 43.77 -45.86 -17.26
C ASP A 406 43.54 -44.41 -16.86
N ALA A 407 44.61 -43.61 -16.72
CA ALA A 407 44.52 -42.17 -16.51
C ALA A 407 43.83 -41.47 -17.70
N ASP A 408 44.29 -41.74 -18.93
CA ASP A 408 43.68 -41.25 -20.17
C ASP A 408 42.21 -41.68 -20.28
N ALA A 409 41.88 -42.92 -19.91
CA ALA A 409 40.51 -43.44 -19.94
C ALA A 409 39.61 -42.73 -18.91
N LYS A 410 40.13 -42.44 -17.72
CA LYS A 410 39.43 -41.67 -16.67
C LYS A 410 39.23 -40.21 -17.10
N GLU A 411 40.25 -39.55 -17.66
CA GLU A 411 40.13 -38.19 -18.17
C GLU A 411 39.11 -38.11 -19.31
N ARG A 412 39.13 -39.06 -20.25
CA ARG A 412 38.13 -39.15 -21.33
C ARG A 412 36.70 -39.39 -20.82
N ARG A 413 36.52 -40.09 -19.69
CA ARG A 413 35.20 -40.23 -19.03
C ARG A 413 34.77 -38.92 -18.40
N ALA A 414 35.61 -38.30 -17.57
CA ALA A 414 35.34 -37.01 -16.94
C ALA A 414 35.07 -35.89 -17.99
N ALA A 415 35.78 -35.89 -19.12
CA ALA A 415 35.54 -34.95 -20.21
C ALA A 415 34.18 -35.18 -20.91
N LYS A 416 33.73 -36.43 -21.05
CA LYS A 416 32.38 -36.76 -21.55
C LYS A 416 31.29 -36.32 -20.58
N GLU A 417 31.47 -36.59 -19.28
CA GLU A 417 30.56 -36.19 -18.21
C GLU A 417 30.42 -34.67 -18.13
N ARG A 418 31.54 -33.92 -18.13
CA ARG A 418 31.54 -32.44 -18.23
C ARG A 418 30.78 -31.94 -19.45
N LYS A 419 30.94 -32.60 -20.61
CA LYS A 419 30.23 -32.26 -21.86
C LYS A 419 28.73 -32.60 -21.81
N GLN A 420 28.32 -33.62 -21.05
CA GLN A 420 26.92 -33.94 -20.80
C GLN A 420 26.29 -32.91 -19.85
N ALA A 421 26.92 -32.66 -18.69
CA ALA A 421 26.47 -31.64 -17.74
C ALA A 421 26.34 -30.25 -18.40
N MET A 422 27.29 -29.84 -19.25
CA MET A 422 27.20 -28.58 -19.98
C MET A 422 26.02 -28.53 -20.97
N ARG A 423 25.66 -29.67 -21.58
CA ARG A 423 24.47 -29.77 -22.45
C ARG A 423 23.17 -29.72 -21.65
N GLU A 424 23.13 -30.36 -20.49
CA GLU A 424 21.97 -30.34 -19.58
C GLU A 424 21.73 -28.91 -19.05
N VAL A 425 22.79 -28.23 -18.59
CA VAL A 425 22.70 -26.81 -18.19
C VAL A 425 22.23 -25.92 -19.34
N ALA A 426 22.74 -26.12 -20.56
CA ALA A 426 22.27 -25.38 -21.73
C ALA A 426 20.79 -25.67 -22.08
N GLN A 427 20.32 -26.91 -21.91
CA GLN A 427 18.91 -27.26 -22.08
C GLN A 427 18.02 -26.59 -21.03
N ILE A 428 18.44 -26.58 -19.76
CA ILE A 428 17.74 -25.89 -18.67
C ILE A 428 17.67 -24.38 -18.95
N GLN A 429 18.76 -23.75 -19.39
CA GLN A 429 18.77 -22.33 -19.78
C GLN A 429 17.82 -22.04 -20.94
N ILE A 430 17.74 -22.93 -21.95
CA ILE A 430 16.77 -22.81 -23.06
C ILE A 430 15.33 -22.96 -22.54
N GLN A 431 15.06 -23.86 -21.58
CA GLN A 431 13.75 -24.00 -20.95
C GLN A 431 13.36 -22.73 -20.18
N GLN A 432 14.25 -22.23 -19.30
CA GLN A 432 14.06 -20.98 -18.55
C GLN A 432 13.80 -19.78 -19.48
N MET A 433 14.54 -19.64 -20.58
CA MET A 433 14.27 -18.59 -21.57
C MET A 433 12.91 -18.75 -22.27
N ARG A 434 12.45 -19.98 -22.51
CA ARG A 434 11.12 -20.25 -23.08
C ARG A 434 10.00 -19.94 -22.07
N GLU A 435 10.19 -20.29 -20.81
CA GLU A 435 9.25 -20.00 -19.72
C GLU A 435 9.15 -18.50 -19.46
N ALA A 436 10.27 -17.81 -19.31
CA ALA A 436 10.29 -16.35 -19.18
C ALA A 436 9.67 -15.64 -20.40
N ARG A 437 9.84 -16.19 -21.62
CA ARG A 437 9.17 -15.66 -22.82
C ARG A 437 7.65 -15.94 -22.84
N ARG A 438 7.18 -17.04 -22.24
CA ARG A 438 5.76 -17.35 -22.06
C ARG A 438 5.13 -16.45 -20.99
N GLN A 439 5.78 -16.29 -19.84
CA GLN A 439 5.36 -15.36 -18.78
C GLN A 439 5.25 -13.94 -19.33
N ARG A 440 6.28 -13.41 -20.00
CA ARG A 440 6.21 -12.11 -20.69
C ARG A 440 5.22 -12.04 -21.86
N ALA A 441 4.68 -13.15 -22.34
CA ALA A 441 3.58 -13.13 -23.30
C ALA A 441 2.24 -13.04 -22.58
N GLN A 442 2.06 -13.84 -21.52
CA GLN A 442 0.91 -13.83 -20.62
C GLN A 442 0.76 -12.47 -19.93
N GLU A 443 1.80 -11.92 -19.33
CA GLU A 443 1.81 -10.56 -18.73
C GLU A 443 1.31 -9.50 -19.72
N ARG A 444 1.71 -9.57 -21.00
CA ARG A 444 1.25 -8.64 -22.05
C ARG A 444 -0.15 -8.96 -22.62
N GLU A 445 -0.69 -10.14 -22.35
CA GLU A 445 -2.09 -10.48 -22.62
C GLU A 445 -2.97 -10.05 -21.46
N ASP A 446 -2.53 -10.26 -20.21
CA ASP A 446 -3.14 -9.81 -18.97
C ASP A 446 -3.18 -8.27 -18.87
N GLU A 447 -2.12 -7.57 -19.27
CA GLU A 447 -2.11 -6.10 -19.42
C GLU A 447 -3.14 -5.63 -20.44
N LYS A 448 -3.32 -6.35 -21.56
CA LYS A 448 -4.31 -5.99 -22.58
C LYS A 448 -5.73 -6.27 -22.13
N THR A 449 -5.98 -7.38 -21.44
CA THR A 449 -7.31 -7.69 -20.89
C THR A 449 -7.65 -6.70 -19.78
N ALA A 450 -6.72 -6.40 -18.85
CA ALA A 450 -6.91 -5.38 -17.83
C ALA A 450 -7.15 -3.97 -18.42
N PHE A 451 -6.44 -3.59 -19.48
CA PHE A 451 -6.67 -2.33 -20.20
C PHE A 451 -8.05 -2.31 -20.89
N ASN A 452 -8.42 -3.40 -21.56
CA ASN A 452 -9.73 -3.52 -22.21
C ASN A 452 -10.87 -3.50 -21.18
N ASP A 453 -10.74 -4.19 -20.06
CA ASP A 453 -11.70 -4.19 -18.95
C ASP A 453 -11.84 -2.80 -18.33
N ALA A 454 -10.73 -2.07 -18.16
CA ALA A 454 -10.74 -0.69 -17.70
C ALA A 454 -11.45 0.24 -18.71
N LEU A 455 -11.21 0.05 -20.01
CA LEU A 455 -11.86 0.79 -21.08
C LEU A 455 -13.37 0.49 -21.14
N ILE A 456 -13.78 -0.77 -21.02
CA ILE A 456 -15.19 -1.17 -20.96
C ILE A 456 -15.87 -0.52 -19.74
N LYS A 457 -15.26 -0.58 -18.55
CA LYS A 457 -15.78 0.07 -17.33
C LYS A 457 -15.91 1.58 -17.49
N LEU A 458 -14.96 2.24 -18.16
CA LEU A 458 -15.03 3.67 -18.45
C LEU A 458 -16.22 3.99 -19.38
N VAL A 459 -16.41 3.20 -20.43
CA VAL A 459 -17.55 3.34 -21.37
C VAL A 459 -18.88 3.08 -20.67
N GLU A 460 -18.96 2.07 -19.78
CA GLU A 460 -20.15 1.84 -18.94
C GLU A 460 -20.43 3.02 -17.99
N GLN A 461 -19.40 3.63 -17.40
CA GLN A 461 -19.56 4.81 -16.56
C GLN A 461 -20.06 6.01 -17.36
N GLU A 462 -19.52 6.27 -18.56
CA GLU A 462 -20.03 7.33 -19.45
C GLU A 462 -21.49 7.06 -19.85
N ALA A 463 -21.83 5.83 -20.24
CA ALA A 463 -23.20 5.45 -20.61
C ALA A 463 -24.20 5.63 -19.46
N ARG A 464 -23.82 5.29 -18.22
CA ARG A 464 -24.64 5.54 -17.02
C ARG A 464 -24.87 7.03 -16.76
N VAL A 465 -23.86 7.88 -17.00
CA VAL A 465 -24.00 9.34 -16.90
C VAL A 465 -24.92 9.89 -18.00
N ASP A 466 -24.81 9.38 -19.23
CA ASP A 466 -25.67 9.78 -20.35
C ASP A 466 -27.14 9.33 -20.15
N GLU A 467 -27.37 8.10 -19.65
CA GLU A 467 -28.70 7.65 -19.23
C GLU A 467 -29.30 8.55 -18.15
N TYR A 468 -28.50 8.88 -17.12
CA TYR A 468 -28.96 9.75 -16.03
C TYR A 468 -29.22 11.18 -16.52
N ALA A 469 -28.38 11.72 -17.41
CA ALA A 469 -28.62 12.99 -18.09
C ALA A 469 -29.92 13.00 -18.90
N ALA A 470 -30.18 11.93 -19.67
CA ALA A 470 -31.42 11.77 -20.41
C ALA A 470 -32.65 11.71 -19.49
N ARG A 471 -32.54 11.03 -18.33
CA ARG A 471 -33.59 11.04 -17.29
C ARG A 471 -33.80 12.43 -16.69
N CYS A 472 -32.74 13.17 -16.37
CA CYS A 472 -32.82 14.54 -15.86
C CYS A 472 -33.49 15.49 -16.86
N ILE A 473 -33.07 15.46 -18.13
CA ILE A 473 -33.67 16.24 -19.22
C ILE A 473 -35.14 15.85 -19.42
N GLY A 474 -35.44 14.55 -19.42
CA GLY A 474 -36.81 14.04 -19.56
C GLY A 474 -37.72 14.32 -18.36
N ASN A 475 -37.17 14.48 -17.14
CA ASN A 475 -37.89 14.98 -15.96
C ASN A 475 -38.17 16.48 -16.11
N ALA A 476 -37.15 17.29 -16.43
CA ALA A 476 -37.28 18.73 -16.62
C ALA A 476 -38.38 19.07 -17.66
N VAL A 477 -38.38 18.40 -18.81
CA VAL A 477 -39.41 18.57 -19.85
C VAL A 477 -40.81 18.16 -19.34
N ARG A 478 -40.93 17.07 -18.57
CA ARG A 478 -42.21 16.64 -17.97
C ARG A 478 -42.74 17.62 -16.92
N GLU A 479 -41.86 18.28 -16.18
CA GLU A 479 -42.20 19.35 -15.24
C GLU A 479 -42.48 20.71 -15.93
N GLY A 480 -42.39 20.79 -17.26
CA GLY A 480 -42.54 22.04 -18.01
C GLY A 480 -41.35 23.00 -17.87
N GLN A 481 -40.23 22.54 -17.30
CA GLN A 481 -39.00 23.31 -17.21
C GLN A 481 -38.25 23.33 -18.55
N SER A 482 -37.47 24.38 -18.80
CA SER A 482 -36.56 24.42 -19.95
C SER A 482 -35.37 23.48 -19.71
N PRO A 483 -35.08 22.49 -20.60
CA PRO A 483 -33.90 21.64 -20.49
C PRO A 483 -32.61 22.34 -20.97
N ALA A 484 -32.71 23.55 -21.53
CA ALA A 484 -31.58 24.28 -22.10
C ALA A 484 -30.43 24.56 -21.11
N PRO A 485 -30.65 24.91 -19.82
CA PRO A 485 -29.56 25.10 -18.86
C PRO A 485 -28.76 23.81 -18.61
N ILE A 486 -29.45 22.67 -18.53
CA ILE A 486 -28.86 21.34 -18.31
C ILE A 486 -28.00 20.95 -19.53
N ALA A 487 -28.56 21.09 -20.74
CA ALA A 487 -27.81 20.81 -21.97
C ALA A 487 -26.63 21.80 -22.18
N ALA A 488 -26.79 23.07 -21.80
CA ALA A 488 -25.73 24.06 -21.90
C ALA A 488 -24.58 23.82 -20.93
N SER A 489 -24.84 23.40 -19.68
CA SER A 489 -23.78 23.09 -18.72
C SER A 489 -22.95 21.87 -19.15
N MET A 490 -23.62 20.82 -19.64
CA MET A 490 -22.95 19.62 -20.18
C MET A 490 -22.09 19.96 -21.41
N ASN A 491 -22.65 20.69 -22.39
CA ASN A 491 -21.90 21.09 -23.59
C ASN A 491 -20.71 22.00 -23.25
N ARG A 492 -20.86 22.90 -22.28
CA ARG A 492 -19.77 23.76 -21.80
C ARG A 492 -18.66 22.94 -21.13
N TYR A 493 -19.01 21.90 -20.38
CA TYR A 493 -18.03 20.99 -19.79
C TYR A 493 -17.29 20.16 -20.85
N LEU A 494 -17.98 19.64 -21.86
CA LEU A 494 -17.34 18.92 -22.98
C LEU A 494 -16.28 19.80 -23.64
N VAL A 495 -16.66 21.03 -24.02
CA VAL A 495 -15.72 22.01 -24.59
C VAL A 495 -14.55 22.33 -23.64
N ALA A 496 -14.79 22.46 -22.33
CA ALA A 496 -13.74 22.78 -21.35
C ALA A 496 -12.77 21.62 -21.07
N SER A 497 -13.24 20.37 -21.13
CA SER A 497 -12.43 19.16 -20.93
C SER A 497 -11.64 18.72 -22.17
N GLY A 498 -11.72 19.49 -23.27
CA GLY A 498 -11.11 19.13 -24.56
C GLY A 498 -11.84 18.00 -25.31
N ALA A 499 -12.83 17.37 -24.68
CA ALA A 499 -13.73 16.42 -25.32
C ALA A 499 -14.62 17.16 -26.31
N LYS A 500 -14.37 17.00 -27.62
CA LYS A 500 -15.25 17.58 -28.65
C LYS A 500 -16.69 17.17 -28.34
N PRO A 501 -17.65 18.11 -28.18
CA PRO A 501 -19.03 17.73 -27.95
C PRO A 501 -19.48 16.83 -29.10
N THR A 502 -20.14 15.73 -28.76
CA THR A 502 -20.69 14.79 -29.74
C THR A 502 -21.66 15.56 -30.63
N ARG A 503 -21.20 15.97 -31.82
CA ARG A 503 -22.04 16.63 -32.82
C ARG A 503 -23.24 15.72 -33.06
N ASN A 504 -24.42 16.20 -32.68
CA ASN A 504 -25.65 15.42 -32.73
C ASN A 504 -25.75 14.66 -34.06
N ALA A 505 -26.05 13.37 -34.02
CA ALA A 505 -26.21 12.54 -35.21
C ALA A 505 -27.29 13.07 -36.19
N SER A 506 -28.16 13.97 -35.72
CA SER A 506 -29.11 14.73 -36.55
C SER A 506 -28.46 15.73 -37.52
N GLN A 507 -27.20 16.15 -37.33
CA GLN A 507 -26.46 17.01 -38.26
C GLN A 507 -25.59 16.24 -39.26
N GLN A 508 -25.45 14.91 -39.14
CA GLN A 508 -24.71 14.08 -40.11
C GLN A 508 -25.60 13.52 -41.25
N ARG A 509 -26.83 14.03 -41.41
CA ARG A 509 -27.76 13.63 -42.48
C ARG A 509 -28.12 14.73 -43.50
N THR A 510 -27.26 15.73 -43.70
CA THR A 510 -27.37 16.68 -44.83
C THR A 510 -26.01 17.12 -45.39
N SER A 511 -25.07 16.19 -45.59
CA SER A 511 -23.87 16.43 -46.42
C SER A 511 -24.06 15.91 -47.86
N ASN A 512 -25.17 16.31 -48.49
CA ASN A 512 -25.38 16.34 -49.95
C ASN A 512 -26.71 17.01 -50.26
N ILE A 513 -26.89 17.45 -51.51
CA ILE A 513 -28.06 18.20 -52.04
C ILE A 513 -28.09 19.67 -51.57
N PHE A 514 -27.17 20.48 -52.11
CA PHE A 514 -27.43 21.79 -52.76
C PHE A 514 -26.10 22.51 -53.03
N ASN A 515 -25.40 22.09 -54.08
CA ASN A 515 -24.49 22.93 -54.85
C ASN A 515 -24.32 22.31 -56.25
N VAL A 516 -25.18 22.76 -57.16
CA VAL A 516 -25.17 22.44 -58.59
C VAL A 516 -24.98 23.75 -59.36
N HIS A 517 -24.25 23.65 -60.49
CA HIS A 517 -23.99 24.67 -61.54
C HIS A 517 -23.01 25.80 -61.17
N VAL A 518 -22.06 26.25 -62.03
CA VAL A 518 -21.65 25.83 -63.40
C VAL A 518 -20.11 25.80 -63.51
N GLY A 519 -19.56 24.90 -64.32
CA GLY A 519 -18.20 25.01 -64.87
C GLY A 519 -17.87 23.86 -65.84
N PRO A 520 -18.09 24.00 -67.17
CA PRO A 520 -17.54 23.06 -68.14
C PRO A 520 -16.03 23.33 -68.29
N ASP A 521 -15.24 22.28 -68.56
CA ASP A 521 -14.29 22.24 -69.67
C ASP A 521 -13.44 20.95 -69.64
N SER A 522 -13.06 20.51 -70.84
CA SER A 522 -11.85 19.72 -71.15
C SER A 522 -11.73 18.29 -70.59
N ASP A 523 -12.10 17.33 -71.44
CA ASP A 523 -11.20 16.35 -72.07
C ASP A 523 -10.09 15.69 -71.20
N GLY A 524 -10.10 14.35 -71.12
CA GLY A 524 -9.11 13.59 -70.36
C GLY A 524 -9.29 12.07 -70.35
N GLU A 525 -9.67 11.56 -71.52
CA GLU A 525 -9.45 10.22 -72.09
C GLU A 525 -8.37 9.30 -71.45
N TRP A 526 -8.53 7.98 -71.67
CA TRP A 526 -7.56 6.85 -71.51
C TRP A 526 -7.63 5.91 -70.28
N GLU A 527 -7.99 4.65 -70.61
CA GLU A 527 -7.44 3.35 -70.18
C GLU A 527 -7.09 3.11 -68.70
N ALA A 528 -7.71 2.13 -68.02
CA ALA A 528 -7.53 0.70 -68.24
C ALA A 528 -6.07 0.21 -68.11
N THR A 529 -5.73 -0.43 -66.99
CA THR A 529 -4.99 -1.70 -67.03
C THR A 529 -5.10 -2.48 -65.73
N GLN A 530 -5.22 -3.80 -65.86
CA GLN A 530 -5.07 -4.77 -64.79
C GLN A 530 -3.61 -4.86 -64.33
N LYS A 531 -3.41 -5.15 -63.04
CA LYS A 531 -2.57 -6.25 -62.59
C LYS A 531 -2.94 -6.71 -61.18
#